data_AF-A0A8T3XA74-F1
#
_entry.id   AF-A0A8T3XA74-F1
#
_cell.length_a   1.000
_cell.length_b   1.000
_cell.length_c   1.000
_cell.angle_alpha   90.00
_cell.angle_beta   90.00
_cell.angle_gamma   90.00
#
_symmetry.space_group_name_H-M   'P 1'
#
loop_
_entity.id
_entity.type
_entity.pdbx_description
1 polymer ?
#
loop_
_entity_poly.entity_id
_entity_poly.type
_entity_poly.pdbx_seq_one_letter_code
_entity_poly.pdbx_strand_id
1 'polypeptide(L)'
;METKFAVMIIILVFGLLYIGGSVLGEQCISIDEFRECWKTVDTTVTSDLCPTPQPCLATAQAQQHNAISNVLVQACEKAKKSSYSDAALNKRIEEVAKAFTGYDIPAQQLCGNPGSVLTRQQYG
;
A
#
# COMPACT_ATOMS: atom_id res chain seq x y z
N MET A 1 -3.99 9.76 47.27
CA MET A 1 -4.46 9.47 45.91
C MET A 1 -4.87 8.01 45.90
N GLU A 2 -6.17 7.72 45.87
CA GLU A 2 -6.70 6.36 46.03
C GLU A 2 -6.19 5.47 44.89
N THR A 3 -5.76 4.25 45.22
CA THR A 3 -5.20 3.25 44.28
C THR A 3 -6.05 3.03 43.02
N LYS A 4 -7.36 3.27 43.10
CA LYS A 4 -8.30 3.24 41.97
C LYS A 4 -7.98 4.27 40.88
N PHE A 5 -7.50 5.45 41.25
CA PHE A 5 -7.14 6.51 40.31
C PHE A 5 -5.85 6.18 39.54
N ALA A 6 -4.86 5.58 40.23
CA ALA A 6 -3.62 5.12 39.60
C ALA A 6 -3.86 3.97 38.61
N VAL A 7 -4.71 3.00 38.97
CA VAL A 7 -5.09 1.89 38.07
C VAL A 7 -5.83 2.41 36.84
N MET A 8 -6.74 3.38 36.99
CA MET A 8 -7.47 3.96 35.86
C MET A 8 -6.54 4.69 34.88
N ILE A 9 -5.55 5.43 35.39
CA ILE A 9 -4.52 6.09 34.56
C ILE A 9 -3.68 5.05 33.80
N ILE A 10 -3.27 3.96 34.46
CA ILE A 10 -2.49 2.89 33.81
C ILE A 10 -3.30 2.24 32.68
N ILE A 11 -4.57 1.91 32.90
CA ILE A 11 -5.44 1.33 31.86
C ILE A 11 -5.59 2.29 30.68
N LEU A 12 -5.72 3.59 30.95
CA LEU A 12 -5.89 4.62 29.91
C LEU A 12 -4.60 4.81 29.09
N VAL A 13 -3.43 4.76 29.74
CA VAL A 13 -2.13 4.78 29.05
C VAL A 13 -1.92 3.53 28.21
N PHE A 14 -2.24 2.33 28.72
CA PHE A 14 -2.15 1.10 27.95
C PHE A 14 -3.12 1.06 26.76
N GLY A 15 -4.34 1.58 26.94
CA GLY A 15 -5.32 1.74 25.86
C GLY A 15 -4.83 2.69 24.77
N LEU A 16 -4.24 3.83 25.14
CA LEU A 16 -3.65 4.78 24.20
C LEU A 16 -2.43 4.21 23.47
N LEU A 17 -1.58 3.45 24.15
CA LEU A 17 -0.44 2.76 23.53
C LEU A 17 -0.88 1.65 22.58
N TYR A 18 -1.96 0.92 22.91
CA TYR A 18 -2.52 -0.13 22.06
C TYR A 18 -3.15 0.43 20.78
N ILE A 19 -3.91 1.52 20.89
CA ILE A 19 -4.48 2.24 19.74
C ILE A 19 -3.37 2.94 18.94
N GLY A 20 -2.38 3.54 19.62
CA GLY A 20 -1.21 4.13 18.99
C GLY A 20 -0.44 3.09 18.16
N GLY A 21 -0.17 1.92 18.73
CA GLY A 21 0.59 0.85 18.06
C GLY A 21 -0.10 0.30 16.80
N SER A 22 -1.44 0.33 16.73
CA SER A 22 -2.20 -0.13 15.55
C SER A 22 -2.24 0.90 14.41
N VAL A 23 -1.98 2.19 14.72
CA VAL A 23 -1.87 3.29 13.74
C VAL A 23 -0.42 3.54 13.31
N LEU A 24 0.56 3.25 14.17
CA LEU A 24 1.98 3.57 13.94
C LEU A 24 2.71 2.70 12.90
N GLY A 25 2.05 1.68 12.35
CA GLY A 25 2.66 0.74 11.39
C GLY A 25 2.06 0.76 10.00
N GLU A 26 1.31 1.79 9.60
CA GLU A 26 0.70 1.85 8.27
C GLU A 26 1.44 2.86 7.38
N GLN A 27 1.78 2.42 6.17
CA GLN A 27 2.41 3.26 5.13
C GLN A 27 1.49 3.29 3.92
N CYS A 28 1.44 4.42 3.22
CA CYS A 28 0.54 4.59 2.08
C CYS A 28 1.29 5.16 0.88
N ILE A 29 0.82 4.81 -0.31
CA ILE A 29 1.25 5.41 -1.57
C ILE A 29 0.04 5.98 -2.29
N SER A 30 0.22 7.12 -2.94
CA SER A 30 -0.82 7.76 -3.73
C SER A 30 -0.30 8.31 -5.05
N ILE A 31 -1.11 8.11 -6.09
CA ILE A 31 -0.98 8.73 -7.41
C ILE A 31 -2.35 9.29 -7.76
N ASP A 32 -2.44 10.61 -7.80
CA ASP A 32 -3.70 11.32 -8.04
C ASP A 32 -4.77 10.95 -6.99
N GLU A 33 -5.96 10.48 -7.40
CA GLU A 33 -7.02 10.01 -6.49
C GLU A 33 -6.80 8.59 -5.96
N PHE A 34 -5.86 7.83 -6.55
CA PHE A 34 -5.64 6.43 -6.17
C PHE A 34 -4.71 6.36 -4.97
N ARG A 35 -5.16 5.67 -3.91
CA ARG A 35 -4.40 5.50 -2.67
C ARG A 35 -4.53 4.07 -2.17
N GLU A 36 -3.39 3.48 -1.82
CA GLU A 36 -3.32 2.18 -1.16
C GLU A 36 -2.38 2.26 0.03
N CYS A 37 -2.67 1.47 1.06
CA CYS A 37 -1.89 1.41 2.29
C CYS A 37 -1.52 -0.03 2.63
N TRP A 38 -0.40 -0.21 3.32
CA TRP A 38 0.08 -1.50 3.80
C TRP A 38 0.59 -1.40 5.23
N LYS A 39 0.60 -2.53 5.94
CA LYS A 39 1.24 -2.63 7.25
C LYS A 39 2.74 -2.89 7.10
N THR A 40 3.55 -2.26 7.95
CA THR A 40 5.00 -2.45 8.02
C THR A 40 5.40 -3.69 8.81
N VAL A 41 4.43 -4.46 9.26
CA VAL A 41 4.59 -5.74 9.96
C VAL A 41 3.79 -6.79 9.24
N ASP A 42 4.23 -8.04 9.34
CA ASP A 42 3.50 -9.16 8.76
C ASP A 42 2.16 -9.32 9.47
N THR A 43 1.11 -9.54 8.68
CA THR A 43 -0.25 -9.65 9.20
C THR A 43 -1.01 -10.76 8.50
N THR A 44 -1.85 -11.46 9.25
CA THR A 44 -2.83 -12.37 8.66
C THR A 44 -3.97 -11.56 8.06
N VAL A 45 -4.24 -11.77 6.77
CA VAL A 45 -5.28 -11.05 6.02
C VAL A 45 -6.18 -12.03 5.28
N THR A 46 -7.40 -11.60 4.97
CA THR A 46 -8.28 -12.27 4.01
C THR A 46 -8.27 -11.46 2.72
N SER A 47 -7.82 -12.06 1.62
CA SER A 47 -7.65 -11.39 0.32
C SER A 47 -7.72 -12.40 -0.82
N ASP A 48 -8.10 -11.95 -2.02
CA ASP A 48 -8.04 -12.74 -3.26
C ASP A 48 -6.61 -13.17 -3.64
N LEU A 49 -5.60 -12.59 -2.99
CA LEU A 49 -4.20 -12.97 -3.13
C LEU A 49 -3.81 -14.18 -2.27
N CYS A 50 -4.69 -14.65 -1.38
CA CYS A 50 -4.48 -15.88 -0.64
C CYS A 50 -4.79 -17.10 -1.52
N PRO A 51 -4.02 -18.20 -1.42
CA PRO A 51 -4.18 -19.42 -2.25
C PRO A 51 -5.49 -20.17 -2.02
N THR A 52 -6.22 -19.86 -0.95
CA THR A 52 -7.57 -20.36 -0.65
C THR A 52 -8.36 -19.22 0.02
N PRO A 53 -9.71 -19.28 0.12
CA PRO A 53 -10.50 -18.27 0.84
C PRO A 53 -10.22 -18.21 2.36
N GLN A 54 -9.14 -18.84 2.82
CA GLN A 54 -8.69 -18.78 4.20
C GLN A 54 -7.77 -17.57 4.42
N PRO A 55 -7.77 -17.00 5.63
CA PRO A 55 -6.79 -15.99 5.99
C PRO A 55 -5.37 -16.54 5.82
N CYS A 56 -4.48 -15.75 5.23
CA CYS A 56 -3.10 -16.14 4.98
C CYS A 56 -2.13 -15.04 5.44
N LEU A 57 -0.85 -15.40 5.60
CA LEU A 57 0.17 -14.45 6.00
C LEU A 57 0.52 -13.52 4.82
N ALA A 58 0.26 -12.22 4.98
CA ALA A 58 0.75 -11.21 4.08
C ALA A 58 1.98 -10.55 4.71
N THR A 59 3.16 -10.82 4.16
CA THR A 59 4.38 -10.17 4.61
C THR A 59 4.33 -8.67 4.31
N ALA A 60 4.98 -7.85 5.14
CA ALA A 60 5.00 -6.40 4.93
C ALA A 60 5.50 -6.02 3.53
N GLN A 61 6.48 -6.75 3.01
CA GLN A 61 7.02 -6.58 1.66
C GLN A 61 6.00 -6.92 0.57
N ALA A 62 5.30 -8.05 0.68
CA ALA A 62 4.30 -8.44 -0.31
C ALA A 62 3.11 -7.46 -0.32
N GLN A 63 2.69 -6.99 0.86
CA GLN A 63 1.66 -5.95 0.96
C GLN A 63 2.11 -4.65 0.29
N GLN A 64 3.32 -4.19 0.57
CA GLN A 64 3.88 -2.99 -0.07
C GLN A 64 3.93 -3.13 -1.59
N HIS A 65 4.47 -4.25 -2.08
CA HIS A 65 4.58 -4.54 -3.51
C HIS A 65 3.22 -4.49 -4.19
N ASN A 66 2.21 -5.12 -3.59
CA ASN A 66 0.86 -5.16 -4.10
C ASN A 66 0.15 -3.81 -4.06
N ALA A 67 0.34 -3.03 -2.99
CA ALA A 67 -0.20 -1.68 -2.86
C ALA A 67 0.35 -0.76 -3.96
N ILE A 68 1.67 -0.73 -4.14
CA ILE A 68 2.33 0.09 -5.18
C ILE A 68 1.91 -0.37 -6.57
N SER A 69 1.90 -1.68 -6.83
CA SER A 69 1.47 -2.22 -8.12
C SER A 69 0.02 -1.87 -8.44
N ASN A 70 -0.89 -1.96 -7.47
CA ASN A 70 -2.31 -1.67 -7.67
C ASN A 70 -2.54 -0.17 -7.97
N VAL A 71 -1.87 0.74 -7.25
CA VAL A 71 -1.97 2.18 -7.51
C VAL A 71 -1.40 2.53 -8.88
N LEU A 72 -0.26 1.96 -9.27
CA LEU A 72 0.34 2.18 -10.60
C LEU A 72 -0.57 1.68 -11.72
N VAL A 73 -1.20 0.50 -11.57
CA VAL A 73 -2.14 -0.04 -12.56
C VAL A 73 -3.34 0.90 -12.73
N GLN A 74 -3.97 1.34 -11.63
CA GLN A 74 -5.11 2.26 -11.68
C GLN A 74 -4.74 3.62 -12.29
N ALA A 75 -3.60 4.18 -11.89
CA ALA A 75 -3.08 5.42 -12.47
C ALA A 75 -2.80 5.26 -13.97
N CYS A 76 -2.25 4.12 -14.39
CA CYS A 76 -2.02 3.81 -15.80
C CYS A 76 -3.32 3.70 -16.59
N GLU A 77 -4.39 3.13 -16.03
CA GLU A 77 -5.70 3.12 -16.67
C GLU A 77 -6.25 4.52 -16.87
N LYS A 78 -6.10 5.41 -15.88
CA LYS A 78 -6.48 6.82 -16.00
C LYS A 78 -5.65 7.55 -17.06
N ALA A 79 -4.32 7.38 -17.04
CA ALA A 79 -3.42 7.95 -18.03
C ALA A 79 -3.80 7.51 -19.45
N LYS A 80 -4.07 6.21 -19.67
CA LYS A 80 -4.56 5.68 -20.94
C LYS A 80 -5.89 6.30 -21.38
N LYS A 81 -6.87 6.41 -20.48
CA LYS A 81 -8.20 6.99 -20.77
C LYS A 81 -8.08 8.45 -21.21
N SER A 82 -7.10 9.18 -20.67
CA SER A 82 -6.81 10.57 -21.06
C SER A 82 -5.84 10.69 -22.24
N SER A 83 -5.46 9.58 -22.89
CA SER A 83 -4.43 9.53 -23.94
C SER A 83 -3.11 10.19 -23.51
N TYR A 84 -2.75 10.05 -22.23
CA TYR A 84 -1.54 10.62 -21.62
C TYR A 84 -1.46 12.16 -21.70
N SER A 85 -2.60 12.85 -21.79
CA SER A 85 -2.63 14.33 -21.86
C SER A 85 -2.25 15.02 -20.55
N ASP A 86 -2.42 14.36 -19.41
CA ASP A 86 -2.05 14.90 -18.10
C ASP A 86 -0.56 14.63 -17.80
N ALA A 87 0.25 15.67 -18.00
CA ALA A 87 1.69 15.61 -17.74
C ALA A 87 2.04 15.39 -16.26
N ALA A 88 1.22 15.87 -15.31
CA ALA A 88 1.48 15.71 -13.89
C ALA A 88 1.22 14.26 -13.44
N LEU A 89 0.11 13.68 -13.91
CA LEU A 89 -0.20 12.27 -13.69
C LEU A 89 0.89 11.36 -14.27
N ASN A 90 1.28 11.59 -15.53
CA ASN A 90 2.33 10.80 -16.19
C ASN A 90 3.66 10.86 -15.42
N LYS A 91 4.10 12.07 -15.04
CA LYS A 91 5.33 12.25 -14.27
C LYS A 91 5.24 11.54 -12.92
N ARG A 92 4.09 11.59 -12.26
CA ARG A 92 3.91 10.91 -10.97
C ARG A 92 3.98 9.39 -11.10
N ILE A 93 3.41 8.82 -12.17
CA ILE A 93 3.55 7.40 -12.50
C ILE A 93 5.03 7.04 -12.66
N GLU A 94 5.80 7.83 -13.42
CA GLU A 94 7.23 7.59 -13.68
C GLU A 94 8.06 7.63 -12.39
N GLU A 95 7.82 8.63 -11.52
CA GLU A 95 8.51 8.76 -10.23
C GLU A 95 8.26 7.54 -9.33
N VAL A 96 7.00 7.11 -9.21
CA VAL A 96 6.64 5.98 -8.37
C VAL A 96 7.15 4.66 -8.97
N ALA A 97 7.09 4.50 -10.29
CA ALA A 97 7.63 3.34 -10.99
C ALA A 97 9.15 3.25 -10.86
N LYS A 98 9.87 4.38 -10.93
CA LYS A 98 11.31 4.44 -10.68
C LYS A 98 11.65 4.03 -9.25
N ALA A 99 10.92 4.57 -8.27
CA ALA A 99 11.13 4.20 -6.86
C ALA A 99 10.85 2.71 -6.62
N PHE A 100 9.89 2.13 -7.34
CA PHE A 100 9.49 0.74 -7.19
C PHE A 100 10.43 -0.25 -7.89
N THR A 101 10.87 0.07 -9.12
CA THR A 101 11.62 -0.86 -9.97
C THR A 101 13.12 -0.57 -10.01
N GLY A 102 13.53 0.64 -9.66
CA GLY A 102 14.89 1.16 -9.83
C GLY A 102 15.21 1.68 -11.24
N TYR A 103 14.27 1.60 -12.19
CA TYR A 103 14.48 1.98 -13.58
C TYR A 103 13.66 3.21 -13.99
N ASP A 104 14.25 4.06 -14.83
CA ASP A 104 13.55 5.17 -15.48
C ASP A 104 12.70 4.63 -16.64
N ILE A 105 11.42 4.31 -16.37
CA ILE A 105 10.47 3.80 -17.35
C ILE A 105 9.43 4.89 -17.65
N PRO A 106 9.31 5.38 -18.89
CA PRO A 106 8.29 6.35 -19.28
C PRO A 106 6.87 5.83 -19.03
N ALA A 107 5.94 6.71 -18.65
CA ALA A 107 4.55 6.33 -18.32
C ALA A 107 3.89 5.56 -19.48
N GLN A 108 4.09 6.01 -20.72
CA GLN A 108 3.54 5.35 -21.90
C GLN A 108 4.06 3.91 -22.08
N GLN A 109 5.34 3.67 -21.79
CA GLN A 109 5.94 2.34 -21.89
C GLN A 109 5.43 1.43 -20.77
N LEU A 110 5.46 1.91 -19.52
CA LEU A 110 4.97 1.16 -18.36
C LEU A 110 3.50 0.81 -18.52
N CYS A 111 2.67 1.82 -18.82
CA CYS A 111 1.24 1.64 -18.96
C CYS A 111 0.91 0.85 -20.22
N GLY A 112 1.69 0.91 -21.30
CA GLY A 112 1.48 0.11 -22.52
C GLY A 112 1.39 -1.39 -22.26
N ASN A 113 2.20 -1.91 -21.34
CA ASN A 113 2.15 -3.29 -20.89
C ASN A 113 2.44 -3.40 -19.38
N PRO A 114 1.45 -3.13 -18.51
CA PRO A 114 1.69 -3.07 -17.08
C PRO A 114 2.01 -4.47 -16.51
N GLY A 115 1.49 -5.54 -17.12
CA GLY A 115 1.66 -6.92 -16.64
C GLY A 115 3.09 -7.47 -16.74
N SER A 116 4.00 -6.81 -17.48
CA SER A 116 5.41 -7.21 -17.52
C SER A 116 6.23 -6.68 -16.34
N VAL A 117 5.70 -5.70 -15.60
CA VAL A 117 6.42 -5.01 -14.51
C VAL A 117 5.61 -4.99 -13.21
N LEU A 118 4.30 -4.79 -13.30
CA LEU A 118 3.37 -4.59 -12.20
C LEU A 118 2.57 -5.87 -11.92
N THR A 119 3.26 -6.93 -11.51
CA THR A 119 2.63 -8.20 -11.13
C THR A 119 2.33 -8.22 -9.63
N ARG A 120 1.11 -8.58 -9.25
CA ARG A 120 0.76 -8.77 -7.83
C ARG A 120 1.37 -10.09 -7.33
N GLN A 121 1.93 -10.06 -6.12
CA GLN A 121 2.45 -11.22 -5.41
C GLN A 121 1.31 -11.89 -4.64
N GLN A 122 1.23 -13.22 -4.71
CA GLN A 122 0.38 -13.98 -3.81
C GLN A 122 0.89 -13.88 -2.37
N TYR A 123 -0.03 -13.98 -1.43
CA TYR A 123 0.25 -14.09 0.00
C TYR A 123 0.27 -15.57 0.41
N GLY A 124 0.89 -15.90 1.55
CA GLY A 124 1.00 -17.28 2.04
C GLY A 124 2.39 -17.88 1.89
#